data_AF-A0A1W1BSS6-F1
#
_entry.id   AF-A0A1W1BSS6-F1
#
_cell.length_a   1.000
_cell.length_b   1.000
_cell.length_c   1.000
_cell.angle_alpha   90.00
_cell.angle_beta   90.00
_cell.angle_gamma   90.00
#
_symmetry.space_group_name_H-M   'P 1'
#
loop_
_entity.id
_entity.type
_entity.pdbx_description
1 polymer ?
#
loop_
_entity_poly.entity_id
_entity_poly.type
_entity_poly.pdbx_seq_one_letter_code
_entity_poly.pdbx_strand_id
1 'polypeptide(L)' 'MKRVKIAVALGTQDGKPRNYRFGYGYLDKNFNYKVDKGEPKLYFEVSNFSTPYVFYDNPIGK' A
#
# COMPACT_ATOMS: atom_id res chain seq x y z
N MET A 1 3.01 4.95 -7.58
CA MET A 1 3.41 3.77 -6.77
C MET A 1 3.79 2.62 -7.70
N LYS A 2 5.06 2.18 -7.72
CA LYS A 2 5.55 1.31 -8.82
C LYS A 2 5.71 -0.18 -8.52
N ARG A 3 6.40 -0.59 -7.44
CA ARG A 3 6.55 -2.02 -7.11
C ARG A 3 5.65 -2.36 -5.94
N VAL A 4 4.49 -2.91 -6.27
CA VAL A 4 3.44 -3.19 -5.31
C VAL A 4 3.44 -4.67 -4.95
N LYS A 5 3.79 -5.01 -3.71
CA LYS A 5 3.54 -6.36 -3.17
C LYS A 5 2.21 -6.30 -2.42
N ILE A 6 1.20 -7.02 -2.91
CA ILE A 6 -0.12 -7.09 -2.28
C ILE A 6 -0.24 -8.40 -1.51
N ALA A 7 -0.73 -8.32 -0.28
CA ALA A 7 -1.10 -9.47 0.53
C ALA A 7 -2.55 -9.33 1.03
N VAL A 8 -3.21 -10.46 1.26
CA VAL A 8 -4.51 -10.49 1.95
C VAL A 8 -4.24 -10.31 3.44
N ALA A 9 -4.97 -9.40 4.08
CA ALA A 9 -4.90 -9.29 5.53
C ALA A 9 -5.57 -10.50 6.18
N LEU A 10 -4.87 -11.12 7.13
CA LEU A 10 -5.45 -12.15 8.00
C LEU A 10 -5.91 -11.48 9.29
N GLY A 11 -7.09 -11.87 9.79
CA GLY A 11 -7.57 -11.43 11.09
C GLY A 11 -6.62 -11.89 12.20
N THR A 12 -6.26 -10.99 13.11
CA THR A 12 -5.33 -11.24 14.22
C THR A 12 -5.81 -12.30 15.21
N GLN A 13 -7.12 -12.55 15.29
CA GLN A 13 -7.72 -13.48 16.25
C GLN A 13 -8.15 -14.82 15.63
N ASP A 14 -8.58 -14.83 14.36
CA ASP A 14 -9.19 -16.01 13.72
C ASP A 14 -8.39 -16.53 12.52
N GLY A 15 -7.34 -15.82 12.10
CA GLY A 15 -6.55 -16.16 10.92
C GLY A 15 -7.34 -16.14 9.61
N LYS A 16 -8.59 -15.65 9.62
CA LYS A 16 -9.44 -15.65 8.43
C LYS A 16 -9.07 -14.50 7.52
N PRO A 17 -9.13 -14.69 6.18
CA PRO A 17 -8.89 -13.61 5.24
C PRO A 17 -9.94 -12.53 5.44
N ARG A 18 -9.48 -11.28 5.56
CA ARG A 18 -10.34 -10.10 5.64
C ARG A 18 -10.53 -9.50 4.26
N ASN A 19 -11.64 -8.79 4.09
CA ASN A 19 -11.97 -8.06 2.86
C ASN A 19 -11.18 -6.75 2.70
N TYR A 20 -9.92 -6.74 3.09
CA TYR A 20 -8.98 -5.67 2.78
C TYR A 20 -7.62 -6.28 2.44
N ARG A 21 -6.94 -5.66 1.49
CA ARG A 21 -5.60 -6.05 1.04
C ARG A 21 -4.64 -4.95 1.44
N PHE A 22 -3.46 -5.29 1.90
CA PHE A 22 -2.42 -4.30 2.16
C PHE A 22 -1.25 -4.54 1.24
N GLY A 23 -0.46 -3.50 1.02
CA GLY A 23 0.74 -3.62 0.24
C GLY A 23 1.77 -2.58 0.55
N TYR A 24 2.95 -2.81 -0.03
CA TYR A 24 4.06 -1.89 0.03
C TYR A 24 4.45 -1.44 -1.37
N GLY A 25 4.81 -0.17 -1.51
CA GLY A 25 5.25 0.45 -2.76
C GLY A 25 6.30 1.54 -2.56
N TYR A 26 6.59 2.29 -3.61
CA TYR A 26 7.48 3.45 -3.58
C TYR A 26 6.73 4.70 -4.06
N LEU A 27 6.98 5.85 -3.42
CA LEU A 27 6.45 7.14 -3.86
C LEU A 27 7.26 7.66 -5.05
N ASP A 28 6.74 7.42 -6.24
CA ASP A 28 7.24 8.00 -7.48
C ASP A 28 6.67 9.42 -7.62
N LYS A 29 7.50 10.43 -7.32
CA LYS A 29 7.12 11.86 -7.37
C LYS A 29 7.27 12.47 -8.76
N ASN A 30 8.14 11.88 -9.59
CA ASN A 30 8.49 12.42 -10.91
C ASN A 30 7.73 11.73 -12.05
N PHE A 31 6.90 10.72 -11.72
CA PHE A 31 6.06 9.94 -12.63
C PHE A 31 6.84 9.31 -13.78
N ASN A 32 8.12 8.98 -13.56
CA ASN A 32 8.97 8.39 -14.58
C ASN A 32 8.79 6.88 -14.72
N TYR A 33 7.93 6.28 -13.89
CA TYR A 33 7.70 4.84 -13.84
C TYR A 33 9.00 4.06 -13.66
N LYS A 34 9.95 4.55 -12.86
CA LYS A 34 11.17 3.88 -12.40
C LYS A 34 11.21 3.90 -10.87
N VAL A 35 12.01 3.00 -10.27
CA VAL A 35 12.26 3.07 -8.82
C VAL A 35 13.58 3.81 -8.70
N ASP A 36 13.52 5.05 -8.22
CA ASP A 36 14.68 5.90 -8.09
C ASP A 36 15.32 5.76 -6.70
N LYS A 37 16.63 6.01 -6.64
CA LYS A 37 17.35 5.97 -5.36
C LYS A 37 16.83 7.09 -4.46
N GLY A 38 16.40 6.74 -3.26
CA GLY A 38 15.88 7.69 -2.27
C GLY A 38 14.37 7.87 -2.30
N GLU A 39 13.64 7.17 -3.18
CA GLU A 39 12.18 7.14 -3.08
C GLU A 39 11.74 6.46 -1.77
N PRO A 40 10.84 7.08 -1.00
CA PRO A 40 10.37 6.50 0.24
C PRO A 40 9.47 5.30 -0.04
N LYS A 41 9.62 4.27 0.80
CA LYS A 41 8.70 3.13 0.82
C LYS A 41 7.37 3.56 1.45
N LEU A 42 6.29 3.14 0.83
CA LEU A 42 4.92 3.39 1.29
C LEU A 42 4.28 2.08 1.74
N TYR A 43 3.49 2.16 2.79
CA TYR A 43 2.46 1.19 3.12
C TYR A 43 1.12 1.73 2.65
N PHE A 44 0.26 0.85 2.14
CA PHE A 44 -1.11 1.23 1.81
C PHE A 44 -2.08 0.06 2.00
N GLU A 45 -3.35 0.40 2.25
CA GLU A 45 -4.45 -0.54 2.35
C GLU A 45 -5.50 -0.26 1.28
N VAL A 46 -6.07 -1.33 0.73
CA VAL A 46 -7.15 -1.33 -0.26
C VAL A 46 -8.33 -2.09 0.32
N SER A 47 -9.42 -1.37 0.51
CA SER A 47 -10.70 -1.95 0.91
C SER A 47 -11.37 -2.69 -0.25
N ASN A 48 -11.95 -3.87 -0.01
CA ASN A 48 -12.83 -4.54 -0.97
C ASN A 48 -14.31 -4.17 -0.78
N PHE A 49 -14.65 -3.22 0.10
CA PHE A 49 -16.02 -2.72 0.22
C PHE A 49 -16.33 -1.78 -0.95
N SER A 50 -17.52 -1.92 -1.55
CA SER A 50 -18.11 -1.15 -2.67
C SER A 50 -17.18 -0.25 -3.50
N THR A 51 -16.71 0.88 -2.95
CA THR A 51 -15.67 1.74 -3.51
C THR A 51 -14.28 1.43 -2.92
N PRO A 52 -13.29 1.00 -3.72
CA PRO A 52 -11.95 0.71 -3.23
C PRO A 52 -11.20 2.00 -2.85
N TYR A 53 -11.24 2.36 -1.57
CA TYR A 53 -10.42 3.42 -1.00
C TYR A 53 -8.99 2.94 -0.76
N VAL A 54 -8.03 3.82 -1.03
CA VAL A 54 -6.60 3.61 -0.72
C VAL A 54 -6.22 4.49 0.46
N PHE A 55 -5.78 3.87 1.55
CA PHE A 55 -5.26 4.56 2.73
C PHE A 55 -3.74 4.45 2.75
N TYR A 56 -3.03 5.54 3.04
CA TYR A 56 -1.57 5.56 3.19
C TYR A 56 -1.18 6.67 4.18
N ASP A 57 -0.06 6.49 4.87
CA ASP A 57 0.48 7.52 5.78
C ASP A 57 1.27 8.58 5.00
N ASN A 58 1.37 9.81 5.51
CA ASN A 58 2.13 10.89 4.88
C ASN A 58 3.64 10.58 4.91
N PRO A 59 4.27 10.28 3.76
CA PRO A 59 5.65 9.81 3.74
C PRO A 59 6.69 10.93 3.82
N ILE A 60 6.27 12.20 3.83
CA ILE A 60 7.14 13.39 3.83
C ILE A 60 7.12 14.09 5.21
N GLY A 61 6.26 13.66 6.13
CA GLY A 61 5.93 14.36 7.38
C GLY A 61 6.53 13.78 8.66
N LYS A 62 7.83 13.42 8.67
CA LYS A 62 8.61 13.31 9.91
C LYS A 62 9.86 14.17 9.83
#